data_AF-A0ABD7YWX6-F1
#
_entry.id   AF-A0ABD7YWX6-F1
#
_cell.length_a   1.000
_cell.length_b   1.000
_cell.length_c   1.000
_cell.angle_alpha   90.00
_cell.angle_beta   90.00
_cell.angle_gamma   90.00
#
_symmetry.space_group_name_H-M   'P 1'
#
loop_
_entity.id
_entity.type
_entity.pdbx_description
1 polymer ?
#
loop_
_entity_poly.entity_id
_entity_poly.type
_entity_poly.pdbx_seq_one_letter_code
_entity_poly.pdbx_strand_id
1 'polypeptide(L)'
;MKQIKVRNIGNSVGIILPKELGLINGDIIQAEKKGNLFILDTSKVAREHDKKLVEDSFADFEKELIISESQMKDTFGKYGWQ
;
A
#
# COMPACT_ATOMS: atom_id res chain seq x y z
N MET A 1 11.08 -21.66 12.26
CA MET A 1 11.76 -20.35 12.09
C MET A 1 12.22 -20.24 10.64
N LYS A 2 11.83 -19.20 9.89
CA LYS A 2 12.31 -18.95 8.52
C LYS A 2 13.71 -18.31 8.61
N GLN A 3 14.67 -18.79 7.82
CA GLN A 3 15.99 -18.16 7.70
C GLN A 3 15.93 -17.06 6.65
N ILE A 4 16.51 -15.89 6.94
CA ILE A 4 16.59 -14.76 6.00
C ILE A 4 17.99 -14.71 5.41
N LYS A 5 18.08 -14.66 4.08
CA LYS A 5 19.36 -14.57 3.39
C LYS A 5 19.83 -13.12 3.34
N VAL A 6 21.05 -12.90 3.79
CA VAL A 6 21.77 -11.63 3.66
C VAL A 6 22.41 -11.55 2.28
N ARG A 7 22.37 -10.37 1.65
CA ARG A 7 23.01 -10.10 0.35
C ARG A 7 23.72 -8.74 0.37
N ASN A 8 24.74 -8.60 -0.46
CA ASN A 8 25.34 -7.30 -0.72
C ASN A 8 24.49 -6.51 -1.72
N ILE A 9 24.28 -5.23 -1.43
CA ILE A 9 23.59 -4.25 -2.27
C ILE A 9 24.54 -3.05 -2.40
N GLY A 10 25.31 -3.01 -3.50
CA GLY A 10 26.38 -2.04 -3.68
C GLY A 10 27.44 -2.17 -2.57
N ASN A 11 27.68 -1.08 -1.83
CA ASN A 11 28.60 -1.04 -0.69
C ASN A 11 27.92 -1.35 0.66
N SER A 12 26.65 -1.77 0.63
CA SER A 12 25.84 -2.02 1.82
C SER A 12 25.41 -3.48 1.91
N VAL A 13 24.95 -3.88 3.09
CA VAL A 13 24.36 -5.19 3.35
C VAL A 13 22.84 -5.04 3.39
N GLY A 14 22.13 -5.91 2.67
CA GLY A 14 20.67 -5.99 2.66
C GLY A 14 20.16 -7.39 2.97
N ILE A 15 18.85 -7.49 3.16
CA ILE A 15 18.15 -8.74 3.44
C ILE A 15 16.99 -8.93 2.47
N ILE A 16 16.67 -10.19 2.16
CA ILE A 16 15.49 -10.51 1.35
C ILE A 16 14.31 -10.74 2.29
N LEU A 17 13.36 -9.82 2.26
CA LEU A 17 12.14 -9.89 3.06
C LEU A 17 11.04 -10.66 2.29
N PRO A 18 10.22 -11.48 2.98
CA PRO A 18 9.08 -12.15 2.36
C PRO A 18 8.06 -11.15 1.79
N LYS A 19 7.49 -11.47 0.62
CA LYS A 19 6.41 -10.66 0.02
C LYS A 19 5.18 -10.53 0.91
N GLU A 20 4.97 -11.50 1.80
CA GLU A 20 3.91 -11.55 2.81
C GLU A 20 3.91 -10.31 3.73
N LEU A 21 5.04 -9.60 3.86
CA LEU A 21 5.15 -8.39 4.67
C LEU A 21 4.58 -7.12 3.99
N GLY A 22 4.13 -7.21 2.73
CA GLY A 22 3.47 -6.10 2.04
C GLY A 22 4.38 -4.91 1.70
N LEU A 23 5.70 -5.04 1.89
CA LEU A 23 6.66 -3.97 1.61
C LEU A 23 6.85 -3.78 0.10
N ILE A 24 6.82 -2.52 -0.33
CA ILE A 24 7.11 -2.11 -1.70
C ILE A 24 8.44 -1.36 -1.79
N ASN A 25 8.97 -1.24 -3.01
CA ASN A 25 10.21 -0.51 -3.23
C ASN A 25 10.05 0.96 -2.83
N GLY A 26 10.93 1.45 -1.97
CA GLY A 26 10.91 2.82 -1.46
C GLY A 26 10.33 2.96 -0.06
N ASP A 27 9.72 1.91 0.49
CA ASP A 27 9.21 1.93 1.86
C ASP A 27 10.32 2.13 2.89
N ILE A 28 10.06 3.00 3.87
CA ILE A 28 10.96 3.25 5.00
C ILE A 28 10.37 2.57 6.23
N ILE A 29 10.98 1.45 6.64
CA ILE A 29 10.64 0.73 7.85
C ILE A 29 11.49 1.19 9.03
N GLN A 30 10.91 1.19 10.22
CA GLN A 30 11.67 1.47 11.44
C GLN A 30 12.40 0.20 11.87
N ALA A 31 13.67 0.35 12.24
CA ALA A 31 14.49 -0.74 12.73
C ALA A 31 15.08 -0.39 14.10
N GLU A 32 14.93 -1.28 15.07
CA GLU A 32 15.54 -1.16 16.38
C GLU A 32 16.50 -2.34 16.60
N LYS A 33 17.72 -2.04 17.06
CA LYS A 33 18.69 -3.07 17.47
C LYS A 33 18.62 -3.25 18.98
N LYS A 34 18.22 -4.44 19.42
CA LYS A 34 18.27 -4.86 20.83
C LYS A 34 19.30 -5.97 21.00
N GLY A 35 20.54 -5.59 21.33
CA GLY A 35 21.66 -6.53 21.42
C GLY A 35 21.97 -7.19 20.07
N ASN A 36 21.71 -8.50 19.98
CA ASN A 36 21.87 -9.27 18.75
C ASN A 36 20.58 -9.40 17.92
N LEU A 37 19.48 -8.81 18.40
CA LEU A 37 18.19 -8.82 17.70
C LEU A 37 18.03 -7.54 16.89
N PHE A 38 17.52 -7.70 15.67
CA PHE A 38 16.99 -6.62 14.86
C PHE A 38 15.47 -6.76 14.80
N ILE A 39 14.76 -5.75 15.26
CA ILE A 39 13.31 -5.67 15.22
C ILE A 39 12.94 -4.70 14.11
N LEU A 40 12.21 -5.20 13.11
CA LEU A 40 11.71 -4.41 11.99
C LEU A 40 10.22 -4.14 12.24
N ASP A 41 9.87 -2.88 12.48
CA ASP A 41 8.48 -2.46 12.63
C ASP A 41 7.92 -1.99 11.28
N THR A 42 6.91 -2.71 10.81
CA THR A 42 6.21 -2.47 9.54
C THR A 42 4.85 -1.80 9.75
N SER A 43 4.44 -1.56 11.00
CA SER A 43 3.10 -1.04 11.35
C SER A 43 2.81 0.31 10.70
N LYS A 44 3.83 1.18 10.61
CA LYS A 44 3.71 2.50 9.98
C LYS A 44 3.46 2.40 8.48
N VAL A 45 4.16 1.49 7.80
CA VAL A 45 4.02 1.25 6.36
C VAL A 45 2.65 0.66 6.05
N ALA A 46 2.20 -0.32 6.83
CA ALA A 46 0.86 -0.88 6.72
C ALA A 46 -0.22 0.21 6.85
N ARG A 47 -0.09 1.09 7.85
CA ARG A 47 -1.02 2.20 8.06
C ARG A 47 -1.01 3.23 6.93
N GLU A 48 0.16 3.54 6.37
CA GLU A 48 0.29 4.45 5.24
C GLU A 48 -0.33 3.86 3.96
N HIS A 49 -0.13 2.57 3.72
CA HIS A 49 -0.78 1.86 2.62
C HIS A 49 -2.30 1.87 2.77
N ASP A 50 -2.83 1.54 3.96
CA ASP A 50 -4.28 1.57 4.21
C ASP A 50 -4.85 2.97 4.04
N LYS A 51 -4.15 4.00 4.55
CA LYS A 51 -4.54 5.41 4.37
C LYS A 51 -4.59 5.78 2.90
N LYS A 52 -3.58 5.39 2.12
CA LYS A 52 -3.54 5.66 0.68
C LYS A 52 -4.69 4.99 -0.06
N LEU A 53 -5.02 3.75 0.28
CA LEU A 53 -6.14 3.02 -0.32
C LEU A 53 -7.48 3.71 -0.01
N VAL A 54 -7.65 4.20 1.22
CA VAL A 54 -8.80 5.01 1.61
C VAL A 54 -8.84 6.32 0.81
N GLU A 55 -7.73 7.06 0.73
CA GLU A 55 -7.65 8.31 -0.04
C GLU A 55 -7.92 8.10 -1.53
N ASP A 56 -7.35 7.06 -2.14
CA ASP A 56 -7.60 6.70 -3.55
C ASP A 56 -9.08 6.36 -3.78
N SER A 57 -9.75 5.72 -2.82
CA SER A 57 -11.20 5.43 -2.89
C SER A 57 -12.06 6.69 -2.78
N PHE A 58 -11.57 7.73 -2.09
CA PHE A 58 -12.24 9.01 -1.98
C PHE A 58 -11.85 10.00 -3.09
N ALA A 59 -10.81 9.72 -3.87
CA ALA A 59 -10.37 10.58 -4.98
C ALA A 59 -11.44 10.76 -6.05
N ASP A 60 -12.36 9.81 -6.21
CA ASP A 60 -13.50 9.93 -7.15
C ASP A 60 -14.50 11.01 -6.72
N PHE A 61 -14.61 11.28 -5.41
CA PHE A 61 -15.41 12.38 -4.87
C PHE A 61 -14.71 13.72 -5.09
N GLU A 62 -13.40 13.80 -4.89
CA GLU A 62 -12.62 15.02 -5.15
C GLU A 62 -12.57 15.39 -6.64
N LYS A 63 -12.59 14.40 -7.53
CA LYS A 63 -12.60 14.61 -8.98
C LYS A 63 -13.97 14.91 -9.57
N GLU A 64 -15.00 15.07 -8.73
CA GLU A 64 -16.39 15.28 -9.16
C GLU A 64 -16.86 14.22 -10.18
N LEU A 65 -16.33 13.00 -10.13
CA LEU A 65 -16.76 11.87 -10.96
C LEU A 65 -18.07 11.24 -10.44
N ILE A 66 -18.79 11.99 -9.60
CA ILE A 66 -20.05 11.63 -9.00
C ILE A 66 -21.16 12.14 -9.93
N ILE A 67 -21.71 11.23 -10.72
CA ILE A 67 -22.87 11.52 -11.57
C ILE A 67 -24.15 11.47 -10.74
N SER A 68 -25.04 12.45 -10.95
CA SER A 68 -26.37 12.43 -10.36
C SER A 68 -27.20 11.26 -10.91
N GLU A 69 -28.24 10.86 -10.19
CA GLU A 69 -29.15 9.79 -10.63
C GLU A 69 -29.78 10.10 -12.01
N SER A 70 -30.04 11.38 -12.29
CA SER A 70 -30.48 11.84 -13.61
C SER A 70 -29.41 11.67 -14.69
N GLN A 71 -28.14 11.96 -14.41
CA GLN A 71 -27.02 11.76 -15.33
C GLN A 71 -26.70 10.27 -15.55
N MET A 72 -26.93 9.43 -14.53
CA MET A 72 -26.84 7.98 -14.66
C MET A 72 -27.91 7.44 -15.62
N LYS A 73 -29.17 7.86 -15.46
CA LYS A 73 -30.25 7.45 -16.39
C LYS A 73 -30.02 7.95 -17.81
N ASP A 74 -29.47 9.15 -17.98
CA ASP A 74 -29.18 9.70 -19.31
C ASP A 74 -28.01 8.95 -20.00
N THR A 75 -26.95 8.65 -19.25
CA THR A 75 -25.75 8.00 -19.81
C THR A 75 -25.91 6.49 -19.99
N PHE A 76 -26.58 5.84 -19.04
CA PHE A 76 -26.70 4.37 -18.96
C PHE A 76 -28.11 3.83 -19.21
N GLY A 77 -29.11 4.68 -19.47
CA GLY A 77 -30.47 4.26 -19.81
C GLY A 77 -30.54 3.37 -21.04
N LYS A 78 -29.64 3.59 -22.02
CA LYS A 78 -29.49 2.71 -23.20
C LYS A 78 -29.01 1.29 -22.87
N TYR A 79 -28.51 1.05 -21.65
CA TYR A 79 -28.09 -0.26 -21.15
C TYR A 79 -29.09 -0.84 -20.13
N GLY A 80 -30.27 -0.25 -19.97
CA GLY A 80 -31.35 -0.77 -19.12
C GLY A 80 -31.34 -0.27 -17.67
N TRP A 81 -30.53 0.76 -17.36
CA TRP A 81 -30.59 1.44 -16.07
C TRP A 81 -31.82 2.35 -16.02
N GLN A 82 -32.76 2.10 -15.11
CA GLN A 82 -34.06 2.80 -15.01
C GLN A 82 -34.22 3.64 -13.75
#